data_AF-S4PF26-F1
#
_entry.id   AF-S4PF26-F1
#
_cell.length_a   1.000
_cell.length_b   1.000
_cell.length_c   1.000
_cell.angle_alpha   90.00
_cell.angle_beta   90.00
_cell.angle_gamma   90.00
#
_symmetry.space_group_name_H-M   'P 1'
#
loop_
_entity.id
_entity.type
_entity.pdbx_description
1 polymer ?
#
loop_
_entity_poly.entity_id
_entity_poly.type
_entity_poly.pdbx_seq_one_letter_code
_entity_poly.pdbx_strand_id
1 'polypeptide(L)'
;MIAGMEVGGAFLSFQSSIGGVTVNDEVWVTSTDSYANRVIATGSWAVCVEGVGWRAPPSIRLYPGAGVTLAILTQDASARHVLRLDRPASTYIIHQIPVQKMEFISGEWPASLVPLSIEASGLTSNPLICTEEQKYALEDVQVELPYSCRTKAPHTAQPILDINTGQLGCTIIPATLIREASEVELCAEWGVARTCTKVQLLPLVQVSSMKLSLQSQPTSFTVTGHPHALKLVRMTTSPGLKLDIDTKDGEISVLINSESVTCGIGWVNVVSKLTSQEIKVEVERECEVGCGTLLGAIFSLIRPFLPTLVTIVALAAGYT
;
A
#
# COMPACT_ATOMS: atom_id res chain seq x y z
N MET A 1 -11.31 37.36 9.16
CA MET A 1 -12.46 37.63 8.27
C MET A 1 -11.95 38.44 7.09
N ILE A 2 -12.02 37.90 5.88
CA ILE A 2 -11.68 38.63 4.66
C ILE A 2 -12.87 39.54 4.34
N ALA A 3 -12.64 40.85 4.24
CA ALA A 3 -13.70 41.82 3.98
C ALA A 3 -14.29 41.60 2.57
N GLY A 4 -15.62 41.48 2.47
CA GLY A 4 -16.33 41.39 1.17
C GLY A 4 -16.90 40.02 0.80
N MET A 5 -16.74 38.97 1.62
CA MET A 5 -17.46 37.70 1.41
C MET A 5 -18.87 37.76 2.03
N GLU A 6 -19.90 37.41 1.25
CA GLU A 6 -21.25 37.20 1.77
C GLU A 6 -21.24 36.09 2.83
N VAL A 7 -22.00 36.29 3.92
CA VAL A 7 -22.01 35.42 5.10
C VAL A 7 -22.63 34.03 4.81
N GLY A 8 -23.42 33.92 3.73
CA GLY A 8 -24.00 32.66 3.26
C GLY A 8 -23.21 32.07 2.09
N GLY A 9 -22.64 30.89 2.29
CA GLY A 9 -21.93 30.16 1.26
C GLY A 9 -21.41 28.83 1.75
N ALA A 10 -20.97 27.98 0.83
CA ALA A 10 -20.36 26.70 1.13
C ALA A 10 -19.08 26.54 0.29
N PHE A 11 -18.10 25.82 0.85
CA PHE A 11 -16.96 25.38 0.07
C PHE A 11 -17.39 24.26 -0.88
N LEU A 12 -17.18 24.48 -2.18
CA LEU A 12 -17.21 23.45 -3.21
C LEU A 12 -15.79 22.91 -3.37
N SER A 13 -15.59 21.62 -3.09
CA SER A 13 -14.34 20.97 -3.44
C SER A 13 -14.45 20.30 -4.80
N PHE A 14 -13.54 20.66 -5.71
CA PHE A 14 -13.35 20.01 -7.01
C PHE A 14 -12.05 19.21 -6.96
N GLN A 15 -12.12 17.94 -7.33
CA GLN A 15 -10.94 17.11 -7.47
C GLN A 15 -10.82 16.67 -8.93
N SER A 16 -9.71 17.02 -9.56
CA SER A 16 -9.39 16.63 -10.94
C SER A 16 -7.97 16.09 -11.01
N SER A 17 -7.77 14.97 -11.71
CA SER A 17 -6.45 14.39 -11.94
C SER A 17 -6.12 14.40 -13.43
N ILE A 18 -5.00 15.03 -13.80
CA ILE A 18 -4.43 15.00 -15.16
C ILE A 18 -2.93 14.71 -15.03
N GLY A 19 -2.45 13.68 -15.74
CA GLY A 19 -1.02 13.37 -15.84
C GLY A 19 -0.37 12.89 -14.52
N GLY A 20 -1.13 12.29 -13.60
CA GLY A 20 -0.63 11.84 -12.30
C GLY A 20 -0.55 12.92 -11.23
N VAL A 21 -0.94 14.16 -11.55
CA VAL A 21 -1.10 15.25 -10.58
C VAL A 21 -2.59 15.41 -10.27
N THR A 22 -2.94 15.30 -9.00
CA THR A 22 -4.31 15.55 -8.52
C THR A 22 -4.40 16.98 -8.02
N VAL A 23 -5.15 17.81 -8.74
CA VAL A 23 -5.51 19.15 -8.28
C VAL A 23 -6.78 19.04 -7.47
N ASN A 24 -6.69 19.42 -6.20
CA ASN A 24 -7.85 19.66 -5.35
C ASN A 24 -7.99 21.17 -5.20
N ASP A 25 -9.11 21.72 -5.65
CA ASP A 25 -9.43 23.14 -5.52
C ASP A 25 -10.67 23.29 -4.66
N GLU A 26 -10.67 24.29 -3.79
CA GLU A 26 -11.78 24.62 -2.91
C GLU A 26 -12.29 26.01 -3.27
N VAL A 27 -13.42 26.06 -3.97
CA VAL A 27 -14.04 27.31 -4.38
C VAL A 27 -15.14 27.66 -3.38
N TRP A 28 -15.02 28.81 -2.73
CA TRP A 28 -16.13 29.37 -1.96
C TRP A 28 -17.24 29.80 -2.91
N VAL A 29 -18.40 29.16 -2.81
CA VAL A 29 -19.58 29.55 -3.56
C VAL A 29 -20.61 30.15 -2.63
N THR A 30 -20.96 31.41 -2.89
CA THR A 30 -22.03 32.10 -2.17
C THR A 30 -23.36 31.43 -2.51
N SER A 31 -24.09 31.02 -1.47
CA SER A 31 -25.33 30.25 -1.58
C SER A 31 -26.25 30.60 -0.42
N THR A 32 -27.56 30.55 -0.66
CA THR A 32 -28.60 30.74 0.36
C THR A 32 -28.74 29.55 1.32
N ASP A 33 -28.06 28.43 1.06
CA ASP A 33 -28.06 27.26 1.94
C ASP A 33 -27.19 27.51 3.18
N SER A 34 -27.74 28.26 4.13
CA SER A 34 -27.13 28.72 5.39
C SER A 34 -26.69 27.62 6.38
N TYR A 35 -26.81 26.34 6.00
CA TYR A 35 -26.52 25.18 6.86
C TYR A 35 -25.62 24.12 6.21
N ALA A 36 -25.24 24.27 4.93
CA ALA A 36 -24.36 23.33 4.26
C ALA A 36 -22.90 23.65 4.59
N ASN A 37 -22.28 22.86 5.46
CA ASN A 37 -20.87 23.05 5.83
C ASN A 37 -19.95 22.75 4.63
N ARG A 38 -20.37 21.86 3.73
CA ARG A 38 -19.62 21.49 2.52
C ARG A 38 -20.52 20.88 1.45
N VAL A 39 -20.21 21.19 0.18
CA VAL A 39 -20.89 20.61 -0.99
C VAL A 39 -19.84 19.97 -1.89
N ILE A 40 -20.07 18.73 -2.31
CA ILE A 40 -19.13 17.93 -3.10
C ILE A 40 -19.83 17.48 -4.37
N ALA A 41 -19.27 17.80 -5.53
CA ALA A 41 -19.69 17.20 -6.80
C ALA A 41 -18.73 16.07 -7.16
N THR A 42 -19.25 14.86 -7.38
CA THR A 42 -18.42 13.68 -7.55
C THR A 42 -19.00 12.72 -8.60
N GLY A 43 -18.13 12.24 -9.48
CA GLY A 43 -18.34 11.06 -10.32
C GLY A 43 -17.71 9.80 -9.74
N SER A 44 -17.16 9.90 -8.54
CA SER A 44 -16.48 8.87 -7.78
C SER A 44 -17.48 7.96 -7.07
N TRP A 45 -17.08 6.76 -6.65
CA TRP A 45 -18.00 5.83 -5.95
C TRP A 45 -18.03 6.04 -4.43
N ALA A 46 -16.99 6.68 -3.86
CA ALA A 46 -16.97 6.99 -2.43
C ALA A 46 -16.27 8.29 -2.05
N VAL A 47 -16.70 8.84 -0.92
CA VAL A 47 -16.22 10.10 -0.35
C VAL A 47 -16.01 9.95 1.15
N CYS A 48 -14.86 10.39 1.66
CA CYS A 48 -14.62 10.53 3.09
C CYS A 48 -15.26 11.81 3.63
N VAL A 49 -16.00 11.68 4.71
CA VAL A 49 -16.54 12.81 5.48
C VAL A 49 -16.04 12.76 6.91
N GLU A 50 -15.63 13.90 7.45
CA GLU A 50 -15.15 13.98 8.82
C GLU A 50 -16.28 13.73 9.83
N GLY A 51 -15.97 13.05 10.92
CA GLY A 51 -16.94 12.66 11.94
C GLY A 51 -17.62 11.32 11.68
N VAL A 52 -18.28 10.81 12.71
CA VAL A 52 -19.03 9.55 12.71
C VAL A 52 -20.47 9.78 13.16
N GLY A 53 -21.38 8.86 12.81
CA GLY A 53 -22.81 8.99 13.15
C GLY A 53 -23.61 9.84 12.16
N TRP A 54 -23.10 9.99 10.94
CA TRP A 54 -23.84 10.61 9.84
C TRP A 54 -25.13 9.84 9.54
N ARG A 55 -26.18 10.58 9.16
CA ARG A 55 -27.43 10.04 8.62
C ARG A 55 -27.47 10.35 7.13
N ALA A 56 -27.72 9.33 6.31
CA ALA A 56 -27.74 9.44 4.86
C ALA A 56 -29.01 8.80 4.26
N PRO A 57 -29.40 9.21 3.04
CA PRO A 57 -30.48 8.54 2.31
C PRO A 57 -30.10 7.10 1.93
N PRO A 58 -31.08 6.23 1.59
CA PRO A 58 -30.83 4.82 1.24
C PRO A 58 -29.88 4.58 0.06
N SER A 59 -29.70 5.58 -0.80
CA SER A 59 -28.77 5.60 -1.92
C SER A 59 -27.30 5.71 -1.50
N ILE A 60 -27.02 6.03 -0.23
CA ILE A 60 -25.68 6.11 0.33
C ILE A 60 -25.53 5.13 1.48
N ARG A 61 -24.49 4.30 1.43
CA ARG A 61 -24.06 3.47 2.55
C ARG A 61 -22.94 4.16 3.30
N LEU A 62 -23.01 4.14 4.62
CA LEU A 62 -22.04 4.80 5.49
C LEU A 62 -21.26 3.74 6.27
N TYR A 63 -19.94 3.84 6.22
CA TYR A 63 -19.03 2.97 6.95
C TYR A 63 -18.21 3.82 7.93
N PRO A 64 -18.44 3.70 9.24
CA PRO A 64 -17.72 4.49 10.23
C PRO A 64 -16.31 3.93 10.44
N GLY A 65 -15.30 4.80 10.42
CA GLY A 65 -13.94 4.52 10.86
C GLY A 65 -13.55 5.34 12.10
N ALA A 66 -12.25 5.57 12.28
CA ALA A 66 -11.68 6.30 13.40
C ALA A 66 -11.84 7.82 13.23
N GLY A 67 -13.04 8.35 13.51
CA GLY A 67 -13.33 9.79 13.43
C GLY A 67 -13.63 10.30 12.02
N VAL A 68 -13.71 9.39 11.04
CA VAL A 68 -14.09 9.64 9.64
C VAL A 68 -15.17 8.63 9.26
N THR A 69 -16.07 9.00 8.35
CA THR A 69 -17.04 8.09 7.75
C THR A 69 -16.81 8.01 6.25
N LEU A 70 -16.75 6.80 5.72
CA LEU A 70 -16.75 6.55 4.29
C LEU A 70 -18.19 6.49 3.79
N ALA A 71 -18.57 7.42 2.91
CA ALA A 71 -19.86 7.45 2.25
C ALA A 71 -19.75 6.85 0.85
N ILE A 72 -20.49 5.76 0.60
CA ILE A 72 -20.48 5.01 -0.66
C ILE A 72 -21.78 5.24 -1.40
N LEU A 73 -21.65 5.66 -2.66
CA LEU A 73 -22.76 5.89 -3.57
C LEU A 73 -23.17 4.54 -4.18
N THR A 74 -24.40 4.10 -3.90
CA THR A 74 -24.84 2.75 -4.26
C THR A 74 -25.52 2.64 -5.63
N GLN A 75 -26.00 3.76 -6.15
CA GLN A 75 -26.75 3.82 -7.40
C GLN A 75 -25.95 4.55 -8.46
N ASP A 76 -26.05 4.16 -9.72
CA ASP A 76 -25.50 4.92 -10.84
C ASP A 76 -26.59 5.85 -11.40
N ALA A 77 -26.82 6.98 -10.72
CA ALA A 77 -27.80 7.97 -11.15
C ALA A 77 -27.39 9.37 -10.71
N SER A 78 -27.79 10.38 -11.50
CA SER A 78 -27.65 11.77 -11.04
C SER A 78 -28.54 12.00 -9.83
N ALA A 79 -27.95 12.42 -8.72
CA ALA A 79 -28.69 12.61 -7.48
C ALA A 79 -28.01 13.65 -6.58
N ARG A 80 -28.83 14.35 -5.79
CA ARG A 80 -28.39 15.22 -4.70
C ARG A 80 -28.68 14.52 -3.38
N HIS A 81 -27.64 14.11 -2.68
CA HIS A 81 -27.73 13.45 -1.38
C HIS A 81 -27.38 14.43 -0.28
N VAL A 82 -28.12 14.40 0.83
CA VAL A 82 -27.85 15.26 1.99
C VAL A 82 -27.52 14.37 3.18
N LEU A 83 -26.29 14.48 3.66
CA LEU A 83 -25.82 13.82 4.88
C LEU A 83 -25.98 14.80 6.03
N ARG A 84 -26.49 14.31 7.16
CA ARG A 84 -26.74 15.13 8.36
C ARG A 84 -26.08 14.50 9.58
N LEU A 85 -25.39 15.32 10.36
CA LEU A 85 -24.86 14.97 11.66
C LEU A 85 -25.56 15.84 12.70
N ASP A 86 -26.04 15.25 13.79
CA ASP A 86 -26.84 15.97 14.79
C ASP A 86 -25.97 16.69 15.83
N ARG A 87 -24.77 16.19 16.10
CA ARG A 87 -23.89 16.69 17.17
C ARG A 87 -22.40 16.58 16.78
N PRO A 88 -21.71 17.71 16.49
CA PRO A 88 -22.27 19.04 16.25
C PRO A 88 -23.17 19.04 14.99
N ALA A 89 -24.19 19.89 14.98
CA ALA A 89 -25.11 20.01 13.84
C ALA A 89 -24.33 20.39 12.58
N SER A 90 -24.24 19.45 11.64
CA SER A 90 -23.50 19.63 10.39
C SER A 90 -24.26 19.00 9.23
N THR A 91 -24.17 19.62 8.05
CA THR A 91 -24.74 19.03 6.84
C THR A 91 -23.74 19.03 5.70
N TYR A 92 -23.71 17.92 4.97
CA TYR A 92 -22.90 17.70 3.78
C TYR A 92 -23.84 17.41 2.61
N ILE A 93 -23.55 18.01 1.46
CA ILE A 93 -24.34 17.78 0.24
C ILE A 93 -23.43 17.12 -0.78
N ILE A 94 -23.84 15.96 -1.28
CA ILE A 94 -23.13 15.24 -2.33
C ILE A 94 -23.97 15.28 -3.60
N HIS A 95 -23.44 15.93 -4.64
CA HIS A 95 -23.96 15.89 -6.00
C HIS A 95 -23.27 14.75 -6.75
N GLN A 96 -24.01 13.67 -6.93
CA GLN A 96 -23.57 12.53 -7.69
C GLN A 96 -23.79 12.76 -9.18
N ILE A 97 -22.73 12.55 -9.96
CA ILE A 97 -22.75 12.54 -11.42
C ILE A 97 -22.79 11.07 -11.86
N PRO A 98 -23.64 10.70 -12.84
CA PRO A 98 -23.72 9.33 -13.32
C PRO A 98 -22.39 8.88 -13.94
N VAL A 99 -22.12 7.59 -13.81
CA VAL A 99 -20.99 6.91 -14.44
C VAL A 99 -21.21 6.91 -15.94
N GLN A 100 -20.18 7.34 -16.67
CA GLN A 100 -20.18 7.35 -18.12
C GLN A 100 -19.44 6.13 -18.68
N LYS A 101 -18.37 5.71 -17.99
CA LYS A 101 -17.52 4.61 -18.42
C LYS A 101 -16.97 3.85 -17.22
N MET A 102 -16.98 2.53 -17.33
CA MET A 102 -16.33 1.63 -16.37
C MET A 102 -15.42 0.69 -17.17
N GLU A 103 -14.13 0.68 -16.86
CA GLU A 103 -13.16 -0.18 -17.55
C GLU A 103 -12.05 -0.66 -16.63
N PHE A 104 -11.49 -1.83 -16.91
CA PHE A 104 -10.26 -2.26 -16.24
C PHE A 104 -9.09 -1.42 -16.72
N ILE A 105 -8.21 -1.03 -15.80
CA ILE A 105 -6.99 -0.31 -16.15
C ILE A 105 -6.06 -1.26 -16.90
N SER A 106 -5.62 -0.87 -18.08
CA SER A 106 -4.66 -1.62 -18.88
C SER A 106 -3.35 -1.86 -18.12
N GLY A 107 -2.84 -3.09 -18.16
CA GLY A 107 -1.55 -3.44 -17.55
C GLY A 107 -1.50 -4.87 -17.03
N GLU A 108 -0.34 -5.25 -16.48
CA GLU A 108 -0.17 -6.52 -15.79
C GLU A 108 -0.43 -6.33 -14.28
N TRP A 109 -1.49 -6.99 -13.83
CA TRP A 109 -2.03 -6.90 -12.47
C TRP A 109 -2.09 -8.27 -11.82
N PRO A 110 -1.86 -8.37 -10.51
CA PRO A 110 -2.07 -9.61 -9.80
C PRO A 110 -3.55 -9.98 -9.76
N ALA A 111 -3.82 -11.27 -9.62
CA ALA A 111 -5.16 -11.79 -9.38
C ALA A 111 -5.81 -11.20 -8.11
N SER A 112 -5.00 -10.76 -7.14
CA SER A 112 -5.50 -10.21 -5.88
C SER A 112 -6.12 -8.81 -6.01
N LEU A 113 -5.76 -8.04 -7.04
CA LEU A 113 -6.31 -6.71 -7.30
C LEU A 113 -6.09 -6.34 -8.77
N VAL A 114 -7.17 -6.44 -9.55
CA VAL A 114 -7.23 -5.96 -10.94
C VAL A 114 -8.03 -4.66 -10.95
N PRO A 115 -7.36 -3.51 -11.07
CA PRO A 115 -7.97 -2.22 -10.78
C PRO A 115 -8.94 -1.78 -11.88
N LEU A 116 -9.98 -1.07 -11.45
CA LEU A 116 -11.01 -0.48 -12.30
C LEU A 116 -10.86 1.05 -12.33
N SER A 117 -11.11 1.62 -13.50
CA SER A 117 -11.33 3.05 -13.70
C SER A 117 -12.83 3.30 -13.90
N ILE A 118 -13.34 4.34 -13.24
CA ILE A 118 -14.71 4.82 -13.37
C ILE A 118 -14.62 6.29 -13.77
N GLU A 119 -15.17 6.62 -14.93
CA GLU A 119 -15.19 7.98 -15.46
C GLU A 119 -16.62 8.53 -15.44
N ALA A 120 -16.76 9.80 -15.09
CA ALA A 120 -17.99 10.56 -15.18
C ALA A 120 -17.78 11.84 -15.98
N SER A 121 -18.85 12.38 -16.55
CA SER A 121 -18.77 13.56 -17.41
C SER A 121 -18.15 14.76 -16.69
N GLY A 122 -17.00 15.23 -17.17
CA GLY A 122 -16.32 16.42 -16.67
C GLY A 122 -15.48 16.22 -15.40
N LEU A 123 -15.40 14.99 -14.85
CA LEU A 123 -14.57 14.68 -13.69
C LEU A 123 -13.74 13.40 -13.95
N THR A 124 -12.42 13.56 -14.02
CA THR A 124 -11.44 12.46 -13.98
C THR A 124 -10.94 12.31 -12.55
N SER A 125 -11.81 11.87 -11.64
CA SER A 125 -11.42 11.71 -10.23
C SER A 125 -10.86 10.33 -9.95
N ASN A 126 -9.87 10.28 -9.07
CA ASN A 126 -9.54 9.06 -8.36
C ASN A 126 -10.82 8.53 -7.69
N PRO A 127 -11.01 7.21 -7.64
CA PRO A 127 -12.32 6.66 -7.37
C PRO A 127 -12.67 6.64 -5.86
N LEU A 128 -11.73 7.07 -5.02
CA LEU A 128 -11.91 7.36 -3.60
C LEU A 128 -11.53 8.83 -3.32
N ILE A 129 -12.50 9.65 -2.90
CA ILE A 129 -12.26 11.06 -2.50
C ILE A 129 -11.98 11.09 -1.00
N CYS A 130 -10.72 10.89 -0.63
CA CYS A 130 -10.23 10.93 0.76
C CYS A 130 -8.83 11.57 0.81
N THR A 131 -8.53 12.29 1.89
CA THR A 131 -7.14 12.69 2.18
C THR A 131 -6.33 11.48 2.67
N GLU A 132 -5.01 11.58 2.69
CA GLU A 132 -4.14 10.50 3.19
C GLU A 132 -4.44 10.19 4.66
N GLU A 133 -4.63 11.20 5.50
CA GLU A 133 -4.98 11.05 6.92
C GLU A 133 -6.32 10.32 7.09
N GLN A 134 -7.29 10.63 6.23
CA GLN A 134 -8.60 10.00 6.25
C GLN A 134 -8.55 8.53 5.82
N LYS A 135 -7.66 8.15 4.90
CA LYS A 135 -7.45 6.76 4.51
C LYS A 135 -6.93 5.92 5.68
N TYR A 136 -5.96 6.43 6.44
CA TYR A 136 -5.47 5.75 7.65
C TYR A 136 -6.58 5.60 8.70
N ALA A 137 -7.49 6.57 8.83
CA ALA A 137 -8.64 6.47 9.73
C ALA A 137 -9.67 5.41 9.30
N LEU A 138 -9.60 4.91 8.07
CA LEU A 138 -10.47 3.89 7.51
C LEU A 138 -9.79 2.52 7.37
N GLU A 139 -8.60 2.36 7.93
CA GLU A 139 -7.91 1.06 7.96
C GLU A 139 -8.81 -0.02 8.60
N ASP A 140 -8.80 -1.22 8.03
CA ASP A 140 -9.62 -2.38 8.41
C ASP A 140 -11.15 -2.23 8.28
N VAL A 141 -11.66 -1.12 7.75
CA VAL A 141 -13.10 -0.96 7.51
C VAL A 141 -13.54 -1.88 6.38
N GLN A 142 -14.40 -2.84 6.70
CA GLN A 142 -15.00 -3.73 5.69
C GLN A 142 -16.11 -3.02 4.94
N VAL A 143 -15.96 -2.96 3.62
CA VAL A 143 -16.80 -2.18 2.74
C VAL A 143 -17.53 -3.08 1.74
N GLU A 144 -18.85 -2.93 1.65
CA GLU A 144 -19.63 -3.51 0.55
C GLU A 144 -19.72 -2.50 -0.60
N LEU A 145 -19.20 -2.91 -1.76
CA LEU A 145 -19.08 -2.09 -2.96
C LEU A 145 -20.31 -2.23 -3.86
N PRO A 146 -20.65 -1.21 -4.66
CA PRO A 146 -21.91 -1.15 -5.40
C PRO A 146 -21.92 -1.95 -6.71
N TYR A 147 -20.81 -2.60 -7.04
CA TYR A 147 -20.63 -3.40 -8.25
C TYR A 147 -20.30 -4.85 -7.89
N SER A 148 -20.48 -5.75 -8.84
CA SER A 148 -20.15 -7.15 -8.71
C SER A 148 -19.03 -7.56 -9.65
N CYS A 149 -18.21 -8.51 -9.21
CA CYS A 149 -17.17 -9.11 -10.05
C CYS A 149 -17.55 -10.56 -10.33
N ARG A 150 -17.34 -11.02 -11.57
CA ARG A 150 -17.63 -12.38 -12.00
C ARG A 150 -16.45 -12.94 -12.76
N THR A 151 -16.22 -14.22 -12.60
CA THR A 151 -15.24 -14.97 -13.37
C THR A 151 -15.76 -16.38 -13.65
N LYS A 152 -15.07 -17.12 -14.51
CA LYS A 152 -15.46 -18.47 -14.89
C LYS A 152 -15.10 -19.48 -13.81
N ALA A 153 -16.01 -20.42 -13.54
CA ALA A 153 -15.73 -21.58 -12.70
C ALA A 153 -14.48 -22.34 -13.20
N PRO A 154 -13.65 -22.89 -12.30
CA PRO A 154 -13.90 -23.10 -10.86
C PRO A 154 -13.58 -21.88 -9.98
N HIS A 155 -13.02 -20.81 -10.52
CA HIS A 155 -12.65 -19.63 -9.74
C HIS A 155 -13.87 -18.78 -9.40
N THR A 156 -13.75 -17.98 -8.34
CA THR A 156 -14.73 -16.95 -7.99
C THR A 156 -14.06 -15.59 -8.01
N ALA A 157 -14.85 -14.52 -8.11
CA ALA A 157 -14.35 -13.15 -8.06
C ALA A 157 -15.23 -12.33 -7.13
N GLN A 158 -14.65 -11.33 -6.49
CA GLN A 158 -15.36 -10.40 -5.64
C GLN A 158 -14.83 -8.97 -5.83
N PRO A 159 -15.66 -7.95 -5.60
CA PRO A 159 -15.19 -6.57 -5.61
C PRO A 159 -14.24 -6.35 -4.43
N ILE A 160 -13.22 -5.54 -4.64
CA ILE A 160 -12.22 -5.19 -3.62
C ILE A 160 -11.93 -3.69 -3.66
N LEU A 161 -11.66 -3.16 -2.47
CA LEU A 161 -11.18 -1.81 -2.25
C LEU A 161 -9.85 -1.89 -1.51
N ASP A 162 -8.82 -1.31 -2.10
CA ASP A 162 -7.58 -0.98 -1.41
C ASP A 162 -7.66 0.50 -0.99
N ILE A 163 -7.98 0.72 0.29
CA ILE A 163 -8.14 2.07 0.87
C ILE A 163 -6.82 2.84 0.83
N ASN A 164 -5.69 2.16 1.05
CA ASN A 164 -4.37 2.77 1.12
C ASN A 164 -3.99 3.38 -0.23
N THR A 165 -4.15 2.61 -1.31
CA THR A 165 -3.88 3.12 -2.67
C THR A 165 -5.05 3.91 -3.24
N GLY A 166 -6.23 3.83 -2.63
CA GLY A 166 -7.48 4.41 -3.15
C GLY A 166 -7.97 3.70 -4.41
N GLN A 167 -7.47 2.50 -4.70
CA GLN A 167 -7.84 1.72 -5.87
C GLN A 167 -9.03 0.81 -5.55
N LEU A 168 -10.02 0.80 -6.43
CA LEU A 168 -11.01 -0.28 -6.46
C LEU A 168 -10.63 -1.26 -7.57
N GLY A 169 -11.16 -2.46 -7.48
CA GLY A 169 -10.99 -3.43 -8.54
C GLY A 169 -11.72 -4.73 -8.27
N CYS A 170 -11.38 -5.74 -9.04
CA CYS A 170 -11.83 -7.09 -8.79
C CYS A 170 -10.67 -7.95 -8.30
N THR A 171 -10.96 -8.85 -7.38
CA THR A 171 -10.03 -9.88 -6.94
C THR A 171 -10.56 -11.25 -7.34
N ILE A 172 -9.68 -12.11 -7.86
CA ILE A 172 -9.99 -13.50 -8.21
C ILE A 172 -9.57 -14.38 -7.05
N ILE A 173 -10.51 -15.13 -6.51
CA ILE A 173 -10.28 -16.16 -5.49
C ILE A 173 -10.15 -17.50 -6.21
N PRO A 174 -8.94 -18.08 -6.27
CA PRO A 174 -8.75 -19.36 -6.91
C PRO A 174 -9.32 -20.48 -6.03
N ALA A 175 -10.09 -21.42 -6.62
CA ALA A 175 -10.64 -22.55 -5.88
C ALA A 175 -9.57 -23.53 -5.38
N THR A 176 -8.44 -23.62 -6.07
CA THR A 176 -7.30 -24.46 -5.71
C THR A 176 -6.00 -23.71 -5.94
N LEU A 177 -4.92 -24.18 -5.32
CA LEU A 177 -3.58 -23.67 -5.59
C LEU A 177 -3.26 -23.74 -7.09
N ILE A 178 -2.84 -22.62 -7.66
CA ILE A 178 -2.47 -22.52 -9.07
C ILE A 178 -1.11 -23.21 -9.29
N ARG A 179 -1.12 -24.32 -10.03
CA ARG A 179 0.10 -25.10 -10.36
C ARG A 179 0.64 -24.79 -11.75
N GLU A 180 -0.25 -24.40 -12.66
CA GLU A 180 0.07 -24.08 -14.05
C GLU A 180 -0.50 -22.70 -14.38
N ALA A 181 0.21 -21.98 -15.26
CA ALA A 181 -0.25 -20.68 -15.71
C ALA A 181 -1.54 -20.85 -16.54
N SER A 182 -2.55 -20.04 -16.24
CA SER A 182 -3.84 -20.06 -16.95
C SER A 182 -4.35 -18.64 -17.15
N GLU A 183 -5.10 -18.43 -18.22
CA GLU A 183 -5.76 -17.16 -18.51
C GLU A 183 -7.24 -17.28 -18.18
N VAL A 184 -7.76 -16.33 -17.41
CA VAL A 184 -9.15 -16.33 -16.95
C VAL A 184 -9.80 -14.99 -17.28
N GLU A 185 -11.04 -15.02 -17.75
CA GLU A 185 -11.84 -13.82 -17.98
C GLU A 185 -12.43 -13.31 -16.65
N LEU A 186 -12.26 -12.03 -16.40
CA LEU A 186 -12.75 -11.30 -15.24
C LEU A 186 -13.65 -10.18 -15.72
N CYS A 187 -14.90 -10.19 -15.28
CA CYS A 187 -15.88 -9.15 -15.59
C CYS A 187 -16.27 -8.38 -14.34
N ALA A 188 -16.49 -7.07 -14.49
CA ALA A 188 -17.10 -6.22 -13.50
C ALA A 188 -18.42 -5.65 -14.03
N GLU A 189 -19.44 -5.60 -13.17
CA GLU A 189 -20.81 -5.21 -13.52
C GLU A 189 -21.36 -4.23 -12.48
N TRP A 190 -21.79 -3.05 -12.93
CA TRP A 190 -22.48 -2.05 -12.12
C TRP A 190 -23.67 -1.48 -12.87
N GLY A 191 -24.89 -1.79 -12.43
CA GLY A 191 -26.10 -1.37 -13.15
C GLY A 191 -26.13 -1.94 -14.58
N VAL A 192 -26.14 -1.05 -15.58
CA VAL A 192 -26.07 -1.42 -17.00
C VAL A 192 -24.65 -1.48 -17.54
N ALA A 193 -23.68 -0.95 -16.80
CA ALA A 193 -22.27 -0.97 -17.20
C ALA A 193 -21.69 -2.37 -16.96
N ARG A 194 -21.02 -2.90 -17.98
CA ARG A 194 -20.27 -4.15 -17.91
C ARG A 194 -18.96 -4.01 -18.65
N THR A 195 -17.88 -4.46 -18.02
CA THR A 195 -16.55 -4.52 -18.62
C THR A 195 -15.90 -5.85 -18.28
N CYS A 196 -15.12 -6.40 -19.20
CA CYS A 196 -14.40 -7.65 -19.01
C CYS A 196 -12.95 -7.51 -19.46
N THR A 197 -12.04 -8.14 -18.73
CA THR A 197 -10.63 -8.22 -19.06
C THR A 197 -10.14 -9.66 -18.89
N LYS A 198 -8.97 -9.96 -19.44
CA LYS A 198 -8.31 -11.23 -19.24
C LYS A 198 -7.18 -11.07 -18.23
N VAL A 199 -7.11 -11.99 -17.29
CA VAL A 199 -6.16 -11.97 -16.19
C VAL A 199 -5.39 -13.28 -16.19
N GLN A 200 -4.07 -13.19 -16.11
CA GLN A 200 -3.20 -14.35 -16.05
C GLN A 200 -3.05 -14.80 -14.60
N LEU A 201 -3.51 -16.01 -14.29
CA LEU A 201 -3.25 -16.68 -13.02
C LEU A 201 -1.92 -17.41 -13.13
N LEU A 202 -0.97 -17.06 -12.26
CA LEU A 202 0.38 -17.61 -12.26
C LEU A 202 0.64 -18.47 -11.02
N PRO A 203 1.42 -19.55 -11.14
CA PRO A 203 1.90 -20.29 -10.00
C PRO A 203 2.76 -19.40 -9.09
N LEU A 204 2.74 -19.72 -7.80
CA LEU A 204 3.55 -19.05 -6.80
C LEU A 204 5.05 -19.22 -7.11
N VAL A 205 5.82 -18.16 -6.86
CA VAL A 205 7.27 -18.16 -6.94
C VAL A 205 7.83 -18.90 -5.71
N GLN A 206 8.92 -19.63 -5.92
CA GLN A 206 9.60 -20.41 -4.88
C GLN A 206 11.02 -19.90 -4.67
N VAL A 207 11.52 -20.05 -3.45
CA VAL A 207 12.89 -19.69 -3.08
C VAL A 207 13.58 -20.94 -2.55
N SER A 208 14.81 -21.22 -2.98
CA SER A 208 15.53 -22.45 -2.62
C SER A 208 15.94 -22.52 -1.15
N SER A 209 16.14 -21.38 -0.49
CA SER A 209 16.33 -21.31 0.96
C SER A 209 15.72 -20.04 1.55
N MET A 210 15.13 -20.19 2.74
CA MET A 210 14.61 -19.07 3.54
C MET A 210 15.61 -18.60 4.61
N LYS A 211 16.68 -19.38 4.85
CA LYS A 211 17.71 -19.06 5.84
C LYS A 211 19.09 -19.32 5.25
N LEU A 212 19.97 -18.34 5.37
CA LEU A 212 21.30 -18.38 4.78
C LEU A 212 22.33 -17.95 5.82
N SER A 213 23.48 -18.62 5.84
CA SER A 213 24.63 -18.20 6.63
C SER A 213 25.73 -17.70 5.70
N LEU A 214 26.34 -16.57 6.06
CA LEU A 214 27.46 -15.98 5.31
C LEU A 214 28.82 -16.66 5.59
N GLN A 215 28.86 -17.69 6.45
CA GLN A 215 30.09 -18.46 6.72
C GLN A 215 30.52 -19.30 5.50
N SER A 216 29.56 -19.95 4.83
CA SER A 216 29.83 -20.83 3.69
C SER A 216 29.75 -20.03 2.39
N GLN A 217 30.83 -19.34 2.03
CA GLN A 217 30.91 -18.67 0.74
C GLN A 217 31.07 -19.67 -0.41
N PRO A 218 30.41 -19.46 -1.56
CA PRO A 218 29.49 -18.37 -1.87
C PRO A 218 28.08 -18.62 -1.31
N THR A 219 27.54 -17.65 -0.56
CA THR A 219 26.17 -17.70 -0.05
C THR A 219 25.21 -17.21 -1.13
N SER A 220 24.43 -18.12 -1.69
CA SER A 220 23.46 -17.81 -2.73
C SER A 220 22.14 -18.51 -2.48
N PHE A 221 21.08 -17.93 -3.03
CA PHE A 221 19.79 -18.59 -3.16
C PHE A 221 19.26 -18.35 -4.56
N THR A 222 18.29 -19.17 -4.95
CA THR A 222 17.66 -19.11 -6.26
C THR A 222 16.17 -18.87 -6.06
N VAL A 223 15.61 -18.05 -6.94
CA VAL A 223 14.18 -17.79 -7.02
C VAL A 223 13.68 -18.40 -8.31
N THR A 224 12.78 -19.37 -8.21
CA THR A 224 12.24 -20.13 -9.34
C THR A 224 10.75 -19.88 -9.50
N GLY A 225 10.27 -19.87 -10.74
CA GLY A 225 8.86 -19.60 -10.99
C GLY A 225 8.57 -19.40 -12.47
N HIS A 226 7.32 -19.02 -12.76
CA HIS A 226 6.92 -18.76 -14.13
C HIS A 226 7.66 -17.53 -14.71
N PRO A 227 8.17 -17.56 -15.96
CA PRO A 227 8.98 -16.48 -16.53
C PRO A 227 8.31 -15.10 -16.47
N HIS A 228 6.99 -15.02 -16.65
CA HIS A 228 6.25 -13.76 -16.52
C HIS A 228 6.21 -13.23 -15.09
N ALA A 229 6.09 -14.10 -14.08
CA ALA A 229 6.12 -13.68 -12.68
C ALA A 229 7.51 -13.15 -12.31
N LEU A 230 8.56 -13.86 -12.74
CA LEU A 230 9.96 -13.51 -12.45
C LEU A 230 10.37 -12.15 -13.03
N LYS A 231 9.84 -11.74 -14.19
CA LYS A 231 10.09 -10.41 -14.79
C LYS A 231 9.68 -9.25 -13.88
N LEU A 232 8.71 -9.46 -12.99
CA LEU A 232 8.18 -8.44 -12.08
C LEU A 232 8.52 -8.74 -10.61
N VAL A 233 9.52 -9.59 -10.36
CA VAL A 233 10.10 -9.77 -9.04
C VAL A 233 11.01 -8.60 -8.72
N ARG A 234 10.84 -8.03 -7.52
CA ARG A 234 11.73 -7.02 -6.94
C ARG A 234 12.33 -7.56 -5.66
N MET A 235 13.58 -7.20 -5.40
CA MET A 235 14.28 -7.59 -4.19
C MET A 235 14.74 -6.36 -3.43
N THR A 236 14.51 -6.35 -2.12
CA THR A 236 15.00 -5.31 -1.21
C THR A 236 15.78 -5.96 -0.08
N THR A 237 16.82 -5.28 0.40
CA THR A 237 17.69 -5.81 1.45
C THR A 237 17.73 -4.94 2.68
N SER A 238 17.99 -5.59 3.82
CA SER A 238 18.43 -4.91 5.02
C SER A 238 19.80 -4.21 4.79
N PRO A 239 20.07 -3.08 5.45
CA PRO A 239 21.35 -2.37 5.34
C PRO A 239 22.59 -3.27 5.51
N GLY A 240 23.62 -3.04 4.69
CA GLY A 240 24.91 -3.75 4.72
C GLY A 240 24.94 -5.10 3.98
N LEU A 241 23.86 -5.49 3.29
CA LEU A 241 23.89 -6.57 2.29
C LEU A 241 23.91 -5.98 0.89
N LYS A 242 24.80 -6.51 0.05
CA LYS A 242 24.79 -6.31 -1.40
C LYS A 242 24.33 -7.58 -2.09
N LEU A 243 23.48 -7.41 -3.10
CA LEU A 243 23.02 -8.49 -3.95
C LEU A 243 23.66 -8.38 -5.32
N ASP A 244 24.21 -9.48 -5.80
CA ASP A 244 24.54 -9.66 -7.21
C ASP A 244 23.49 -10.61 -7.80
N ILE A 245 22.69 -10.10 -8.74
CA ILE A 245 21.51 -10.78 -9.28
C ILE A 245 21.79 -11.18 -10.72
N ASP A 246 21.73 -12.47 -11.01
CA ASP A 246 21.81 -13.03 -12.36
C ASP A 246 20.47 -13.68 -12.74
N THR A 247 19.92 -13.32 -13.89
CA THR A 247 18.63 -13.82 -14.36
C THR A 247 18.83 -14.68 -15.60
N LYS A 248 18.48 -15.95 -15.51
CA LYS A 248 18.58 -16.92 -16.62
C LYS A 248 17.30 -17.71 -16.74
N ASP A 249 16.74 -17.78 -17.95
CA ASP A 249 15.53 -18.51 -18.36
C ASP A 249 14.81 -19.35 -17.28
N GLY A 250 13.96 -18.69 -16.47
CA GLY A 250 13.10 -19.35 -15.48
C GLY A 250 13.64 -19.37 -14.04
N GLU A 251 14.84 -18.81 -13.81
CA GLU A 251 15.46 -18.72 -12.49
C GLU A 251 16.19 -17.38 -12.29
N ILE A 252 16.11 -16.86 -11.06
CA ILE A 252 16.92 -15.72 -10.61
C ILE A 252 17.91 -16.25 -9.59
N SER A 253 19.20 -16.22 -9.93
CA SER A 253 20.28 -16.56 -9.02
C SER A 253 20.72 -15.31 -8.27
N VAL A 254 20.66 -15.36 -6.95
CA VAL A 254 21.00 -14.23 -6.08
C VAL A 254 22.20 -14.61 -5.23
N LEU A 255 23.30 -13.90 -5.46
CA LEU A 255 24.52 -14.03 -4.65
C LEU A 255 24.55 -12.89 -3.64
N ILE A 256 24.75 -13.25 -2.36
CA ILE A 256 24.70 -12.31 -1.25
C ILE A 256 26.12 -12.03 -0.77
N ASN A 257 26.49 -10.76 -0.78
CA ASN A 257 27.75 -10.26 -0.28
C ASN A 257 27.51 -9.30 0.91
N SER A 258 28.42 -9.32 1.88
CA SER A 258 28.40 -8.36 3.00
C SER A 258 29.25 -7.13 2.65
N GLU A 259 28.69 -5.93 2.76
CA GLU A 259 29.45 -4.68 2.56
C GLU A 259 30.16 -4.22 3.84
N SER A 260 29.65 -4.64 4.99
CA SER A 260 30.17 -4.25 6.30
C SER A 260 30.43 -5.48 7.17
N VAL A 261 31.49 -5.43 7.99
CA VAL A 261 31.76 -6.39 9.07
C VAL A 261 30.84 -6.08 10.26
N THR A 262 29.53 -5.99 10.01
CA THR A 262 28.53 -5.81 11.06
C THR A 262 27.88 -7.16 11.32
N CYS A 263 28.07 -7.66 12.53
CA CYS A 263 27.42 -8.90 12.95
C CYS A 263 25.92 -8.70 13.13
N GLY A 264 25.15 -9.77 12.96
CA GLY A 264 23.72 -9.78 13.25
C GLY A 264 22.90 -10.49 12.18
N ILE A 265 21.59 -10.23 12.19
CA ILE A 265 20.64 -10.85 11.28
C ILE A 265 20.24 -9.80 10.24
N GLY A 266 20.54 -10.08 8.98
CA GLY A 266 20.03 -9.37 7.82
C GLY A 266 18.83 -10.08 7.20
N TRP A 267 18.20 -9.44 6.25
CA TRP A 267 17.12 -10.04 5.47
C TRP A 267 17.12 -9.55 4.03
N VAL A 268 16.57 -10.38 3.15
CA VAL A 268 16.25 -10.05 1.76
C VAL A 268 14.76 -10.32 1.55
N ASN A 269 13.99 -9.30 1.18
CA ASN A 269 12.59 -9.47 0.80
C ASN A 269 12.49 -9.63 -0.70
N VAL A 270 11.88 -10.74 -1.12
CA VAL A 270 11.56 -11.05 -2.52
C VAL A 270 10.07 -10.77 -2.71
N VAL A 271 9.75 -9.74 -3.48
CA VAL A 271 8.38 -9.29 -3.75
C VAL A 271 8.02 -9.62 -5.18
N SER A 272 7.03 -10.49 -5.38
CA SER A 272 6.48 -10.82 -6.70
C SER A 272 5.17 -10.07 -6.91
N LYS A 273 5.17 -9.11 -7.85
CA LYS A 273 3.99 -8.27 -8.11
C LYS A 273 2.79 -9.08 -8.61
N LEU A 274 2.99 -10.04 -9.51
CA LEU A 274 1.88 -10.76 -10.17
C LEU A 274 1.26 -11.88 -9.33
N THR A 275 2.03 -12.44 -8.39
CA THR A 275 1.52 -13.47 -7.46
C THR A 275 1.14 -12.88 -6.10
N SER A 276 1.32 -11.57 -5.90
CA SER A 276 1.11 -10.87 -4.63
C SER A 276 1.80 -11.55 -3.44
N GLN A 277 3.03 -12.02 -3.68
CA GLN A 277 3.84 -12.67 -2.65
C GLN A 277 4.94 -11.75 -2.16
N GLU A 278 5.14 -11.76 -0.85
CA GLU A 278 6.33 -11.24 -0.19
C GLU A 278 6.98 -12.38 0.59
N ILE A 279 8.21 -12.73 0.22
CA ILE A 279 8.99 -13.81 0.84
C ILE A 279 10.23 -13.20 1.48
N LYS A 280 10.37 -13.38 2.80
CA LYS A 280 11.52 -12.91 3.56
C LYS A 280 12.55 -14.03 3.72
N VAL A 281 13.77 -13.79 3.22
CA VAL A 281 14.93 -14.67 3.38
C VAL A 281 15.83 -14.09 4.46
N GLU A 282 16.05 -14.84 5.53
CA GLU A 282 16.91 -14.44 6.65
C GLU A 282 18.38 -14.74 6.31
N VAL A 283 19.26 -13.80 6.63
CA VAL A 283 20.71 -13.90 6.37
C VAL A 283 21.46 -13.69 7.67
N GLU A 284 22.08 -14.74 8.19
CA GLU A 284 22.90 -14.69 9.40
C GLU A 284 24.32 -14.22 9.06
N ARG A 285 24.74 -13.12 9.69
CA ARG A 285 26.11 -12.60 9.70
C ARG A 285 26.74 -12.96 11.03
N GLU A 286 27.71 -13.86 11.02
CA GLU A 286 28.47 -14.12 12.22
C GLU A 286 29.53 -13.05 12.48
N CYS A 287 29.76 -12.77 13.76
CA CYS A 287 30.96 -12.09 14.21
C CYS A 287 32.14 -13.05 14.11
N GLU A 288 33.24 -12.64 13.49
CA GLU A 288 34.53 -13.17 13.91
C GLU A 288 34.73 -12.80 15.38
N VAL A 289 34.58 -13.79 16.26
CA VAL A 289 34.85 -13.68 17.71
C VAL A 289 36.33 -13.29 17.99
N GLY A 290 37.17 -13.21 16.96
CA GLY A 290 38.58 -12.84 17.02
C GLY A 290 38.88 -11.34 17.10
N CYS A 291 37.92 -10.44 16.83
CA CYS A 291 38.18 -9.00 16.79
C CYS A 291 37.33 -8.23 17.82
N GLY A 292 37.76 -8.23 19.10
CA GLY A 292 37.52 -7.04 19.94
C GLY A 292 37.11 -7.19 21.40
N THR A 293 36.87 -8.38 21.97
CA THR A 293 36.13 -8.43 23.26
C THR A 293 36.88 -8.92 24.49
N LEU A 294 38.15 -9.35 24.41
CA LEU A 294 38.90 -9.74 25.62
C LEU A 294 40.25 -9.04 25.76
N LEU A 295 41.11 -9.08 24.73
CA LEU A 295 42.40 -8.40 24.80
C LEU A 295 42.27 -6.87 24.81
N GLY A 296 41.34 -6.30 24.05
CA GLY A 296 41.07 -4.86 24.05
C GLY A 296 40.45 -4.36 25.36
N ALA A 297 39.57 -5.15 25.98
CA ALA A 297 38.99 -4.86 27.29
C ALA A 297 40.05 -4.93 28.40
N ILE A 298 40.93 -5.96 28.37
CA ILE A 298 42.07 -6.07 29.30
C ILE A 298 43.03 -4.91 29.12
N PHE A 299 43.38 -4.53 27.88
CA PHE A 299 44.27 -3.40 27.63
C PHE A 299 43.67 -2.07 28.10
N SER A 300 42.37 -1.87 27.90
CA SER A 300 41.68 -0.65 28.35
C SER A 300 41.54 -0.58 29.87
N LEU A 301 41.41 -1.72 30.55
CA LEU A 301 41.42 -1.83 32.02
C LEU A 301 42.81 -1.55 32.59
N ILE A 302 43.89 -1.97 31.91
CA ILE A 302 45.27 -1.78 32.37
C ILE A 302 45.80 -0.38 32.05
N ARG A 303 45.34 0.25 30.95
CA ARG A 303 45.81 1.55 30.47
C ARG A 303 45.84 2.67 31.52
N PRO A 304 44.83 2.87 32.38
CA PRO A 304 44.89 3.89 33.42
C PRO A 304 45.88 3.58 34.56
N PHE A 305 46.29 2.32 34.73
CA PHE A 305 47.25 1.89 35.77
C PHE A 305 48.70 1.78 35.28
N LEU A 306 48.95 1.92 33.98
CA LEU A 306 50.31 1.96 33.43
C LEU A 306 51.18 3.08 34.00
N PRO A 307 50.72 4.34 34.15
CA PRO A 307 51.58 5.39 34.71
C PRO A 307 51.88 5.17 36.20
N THR A 308 50.95 4.56 36.96
CA THR A 308 51.17 4.19 38.37
C THR A 308 52.13 3.00 38.51
N LEU A 309 52.07 2.00 37.63
CA LEU A 309 53.05 0.92 37.58
C LEU A 309 54.45 1.42 37.22
N VAL A 310 54.58 2.34 36.25
CA VAL A 310 55.87 2.94 35.88
C VAL A 310 56.45 3.78 37.00
N THR A 311 55.62 4.53 37.74
CA THR A 311 56.10 5.31 38.90
C THR A 311 56.52 4.42 40.07
N ILE A 312 55.82 3.31 40.33
CA ILE A 312 56.24 2.33 41.34
C ILE A 312 57.57 1.67 40.96
N VAL A 313 57.76 1.28 39.70
CA VAL A 313 59.02 0.68 39.22
C VAL A 313 60.15 1.71 39.25
N ALA A 314 59.88 2.97 38.88
CA ALA A 314 60.88 4.06 38.96
C ALA A 314 61.27 4.40 40.40
N LEU A 315 60.32 4.36 41.35
CA LEU A 315 60.60 4.54 42.79
C LEU A 315 61.36 3.34 43.38
N ALA A 316 61.05 2.11 42.96
CA ALA A 316 61.77 0.92 43.39
C ALA A 316 63.22 0.88 42.86
N ALA A 317 63.45 1.31 41.61
CA ALA A 317 64.79 1.41 41.03
C ALA A 317 65.60 2.62 41.55
N GLY A 318 64.94 3.64 42.10
CA GLY A 318 65.59 4.79 42.76
C GLY A 318 66.00 4.54 44.22
N TYR A 319 65.57 3.43 44.81
CA TYR A 319 65.88 3.03 46.20
C TYR A 319 66.88 1.86 46.30
N THR A 320 67.57 1.52 45.21
CA THR A 320 68.72 0.60 45.17
C THR A 320 69.97 1.31 44.68
#